data_AF-A0A920TV97-F1
#
_entry.id   AF-A0A920TV97-F1
#
_cell.length_a   1.000
_cell.length_b   1.000
_cell.length_c   1.000
_cell.angle_alpha   90.00
_cell.angle_beta   90.00
_cell.angle_gamma   90.00
#
_symmetry.space_group_name_H-M   'P 1'
#
loop_
_entity.id
_entity.type
_entity.pdbx_description
1 polymer ?
#
loop_
_entity_poly.entity_id
_entity_poly.type
_entity_poly.pdbx_seq_one_letter_code
_entity_poly.pdbx_strand_id
1 'polypeptide(L)' 'MIRKLNLNIVGVVENYTGDIFGQGAGSVLAQEVDTEYLGSIALRQAYQDTSRPPCVVG' A
#
# COMPACT_ATOMS: atom_id res chain seq x y z
N MET A 1 6.89 11.35 -12.43
CA MET A 1 7.55 12.57 -11.90
C MET A 1 8.55 12.30 -10.76
N ILE A 2 8.84 11.04 -10.40
CA ILE A 2 9.68 10.71 -9.22
C ILE A 2 11.20 10.81 -9.49
N ARG A 3 11.65 10.51 -10.72
CA ARG A 3 13.07 10.61 -11.15
C ARG A 3 13.62 12.04 -11.20
N LYS A 4 12.76 13.07 -11.10
CA LYS A 4 13.22 14.48 -11.13
C LYS A 4 13.94 14.88 -9.84
N LEU A 5 13.67 14.17 -8.75
CA LEU A 5 14.34 14.39 -7.47
C LEU A 5 15.44 13.33 -7.36
N ASN A 6 16.68 13.76 -7.07
CA ASN A 6 17.83 12.88 -6.87
C ASN A 6 17.74 12.20 -5.49
N LEU A 7 16.66 11.47 -5.26
CA LEU A 7 16.37 10.75 -4.03
C LEU A 7 16.55 9.27 -4.27
N ASN A 8 17.17 8.59 -3.30
CA ASN A 8 17.27 7.14 -3.32
C ASN A 8 15.90 6.52 -2.96
N ILE A 9 15.32 5.76 -3.88
CA ILE A 9 14.06 5.06 -3.66
C ILE A 9 14.38 3.64 -3.22
N VAL A 10 14.03 3.32 -1.98
CA VAL A 10 14.27 1.99 -1.39
C VAL A 10 13.30 0.96 -1.95
N GLY A 11 12.07 1.37 -2.27
CA GLY A 11 11.07 0.49 -2.86
C GLY A 11 9.67 1.09 -2.81
N VAL A 12 8.70 0.31 -3.29
CA VAL A 12 7.28 0.64 -3.31
C VAL A 12 6.53 -0.30 -2.38
N VAL A 13 5.70 0.27 -1.50
CA VAL A 13 4.68 -0.46 -0.73
C VAL A 13 3.32 0.01 -1.20
N GLU A 14 2.43 -0.94 -1.52
CA GLU A 14 1.06 -0.63 -1.87
C GLU A 14 0.15 -0.69 -0.64
N ASN A 15 -0.51 0.41 -0.30
CA ASN A 15 -1.40 0.49 0.85
C ASN A 15 -2.87 0.24 0.44
N TYR A 16 -3.65 -0.32 1.36
CA TYR A 16 -5.06 -0.69 1.17
C TYR A 16 -5.29 -1.63 -0.01
N THR A 17 -4.69 -2.83 0.04
CA THR A 17 -5.02 -3.92 -0.88
C THR A 17 -6.05 -4.90 -0.28
N GLY A 18 -6.51 -5.84 -1.09
CA GLY A 18 -7.40 -6.93 -0.65
C GLY A 18 -8.84 -6.75 -1.10
N ASP A 19 -9.76 -7.57 -0.60
CA ASP A 19 -11.09 -7.77 -1.20
C ASP A 19 -11.93 -6.50 -1.42
N ILE A 20 -11.81 -5.50 -0.53
CA ILE A 20 -12.57 -4.24 -0.63
C ILE A 20 -11.97 -3.29 -1.68
N PHE A 21 -10.64 -3.27 -1.82
CA PHE A 21 -9.93 -2.25 -2.60
C PHE A 21 -9.24 -2.82 -3.86
N GLY A 22 -9.18 -4.14 -3.99
CA GLY A 22 -8.50 -4.86 -5.05
C GLY A 22 -6.98 -4.79 -4.94
N GLN A 23 -6.34 -4.80 -6.11
CA GLN A 23 -4.93 -4.51 -6.29
C GLN A 23 -4.81 -3.36 -7.29
N GLY A 24 -3.95 -2.41 -6.97
CA GLY A 24 -3.48 -1.37 -7.84
C GLY A 24 -2.24 -1.80 -8.63
N ALA A 25 -1.50 -0.80 -9.09
CA ALA A 25 -0.35 -0.98 -9.99
C ALA A 25 0.99 -0.77 -9.27
N GLY A 26 1.09 -1.00 -7.95
CA GLY A 26 2.30 -0.74 -7.18
C GLY A 26 3.51 -1.55 -7.68
N SER A 27 3.29 -2.79 -8.09
CA SER A 27 4.32 -3.65 -8.69
C SER A 27 4.80 -3.14 -10.05
N VAL A 28 3.87 -2.65 -10.88
CA VAL A 28 4.19 -2.05 -12.18
C VAL A 28 4.97 -0.76 -12.00
N LEU A 29 4.55 0.10 -11.06
CA LEU A 29 5.26 1.33 -10.73
C LEU A 29 6.70 1.06 -10.27
N ALA A 30 6.89 0.03 -9.43
CA ALA A 30 8.23 -0.37 -8.98
C ALA A 30 9.14 -0.74 -10.17
N GLN A 31 8.61 -1.44 -11.17
CA GLN A 31 9.33 -1.75 -12.42
C GLN A 31 9.64 -0.48 -13.23
N GLU A 32 8.67 0.43 -13.40
CA GLU A 32 8.85 1.67 -14.17
C GLU A 32 9.94 2.60 -13.58
N VAL A 33 10.09 2.57 -12.25
CA VAL A 33 11.05 3.43 -11.53
C VAL A 33 12.32 2.68 -11.12
N ASP A 34 12.48 1.42 -11.56
CA ASP A 34 13.65 0.58 -11.31
C ASP A 34 13.98 0.45 -9.82
N THR A 35 12.98 0.06 -9.02
CA THR A 35 13.10 -0.14 -7.58
C THR A 35 12.37 -1.42 -7.13
N GLU A 36 12.56 -1.82 -5.88
CA GLU A 36 11.95 -3.04 -5.34
C GLU A 36 10.46 -2.86 -5.01
N TYR A 37 9.63 -3.86 -5.33
CA TYR A 37 8.28 -3.93 -4.79
C TYR A 37 8.31 -4.66 -3.44
N LEU A 38 8.18 -3.90 -2.36
CA LEU A 38 8.31 -4.39 -0.98
C LEU A 38 7.05 -5.11 -0.50
N GLY A 39 5.98 -5.09 -1.29
CA GLY A 39 4.73 -5.79 -1.02
C GLY A 39 3.55 -4.84 -0.81
N SER A 40 2.51 -5.38 -0.19
CA SER A 40 1.27 -4.64 0.06
C SER A 40 0.75 -4.82 1.47
N ILE A 41 -0.04 -3.83 1.91
CA ILE A 41 -0.71 -3.83 3.21
C ILE A 41 -2.22 -3.83 2.98
N ALA A 42 -2.88 -4.88 3.43
CA ALA A 42 -4.33 -5.00 3.35
C ALA A 42 -5.02 -4.31 4.54
N LEU A 43 -6.30 -3.91 4.34
CA LEU A 43 -7.13 -3.43 5.45
C LEU A 43 -7.26 -4.53 6.51
N ARG A 44 -6.90 -4.22 7.75
CA ARG A 44 -7.05 -5.17 8.87
C ARG A 44 -8.52 -5.56 9.04
N GLN A 45 -8.78 -6.85 9.17
CA GLN A 45 -10.13 -7.40 9.37
C GLN A 45 -10.84 -6.78 10.58
N ALA A 46 -10.10 -6.47 11.65
CA ALA A 46 -10.65 -5.82 12.85
C ALA A 46 -11.33 -4.47 12.56
N TYR A 47 -10.97 -3.78 11.47
CA TYR A 47 -11.56 -2.51 11.06
C TYR A 47 -12.81 -2.67 10.17
N GLN A 48 -13.10 -3.90 9.76
CA GLN A 48 -14.28 -4.25 8.97
C GLN A 48 -15.39 -4.87 9.85
N ASP A 49 -15.10 -5.14 11.13
CA ASP A 49 -16.05 -5.70 12.08
C ASP A 49 -17.09 -4.66 12.51
N THR A 50 -18.22 -4.64 11.81
CA THR A 50 -19.34 -3.73 12.09
C THR A 50 -20.11 -4.10 13.35
N SER A 51 -19.84 -5.25 13.98
CA SER A 51 -20.42 -5.62 15.28
C SER A 51 -19.78 -4.85 16.44
N ARG A 52 -18.63 -4.20 16.21
CA ARG A 52 -17.92 -3.40 17.20
C ARG A 52 -18.04 -1.91 16.86
N PRO A 53 -18.11 -1.02 17.87
CA PRO A 53 -18.04 0.40 17.62
C PRO A 53 -16.71 0.74 16.92
N PRO A 54 -16.70 1.71 15.98
CA PRO A 54 -15.46 2.16 15.35
C PRO A 54 -14.52 2.67 16.45
N CYS A 55 -13.46 1.92 16.74
CA CYS A 55 -12.51 2.24 17.79
C CYS A 55 -11.26 2.90 17.21
N VAL A 56 -10.88 4.04 17.79
CA VAL A 56 -9.50 4.54 17.69
C VAL A 56 -8.72 3.78 18.76
N VAL A 57 -7.93 2.78 18.35
CA VAL A 57 -7.04 2.09 19.27
C VAL A 57 -5.88 3.04 19.57
N GLY A 58 -5.84 3.58 20.79
CA GLY A 58 -4.71 4.33 21.34
C GLY A 58 -3.63 3.42 21.90
#